data_AF-A0A1F7VFM2-F1
#
_entry.id   AF-A0A1F7VFM2-F1
#
_cell.length_a   1.000
_cell.length_b   1.000
_cell.length_c   1.000
_cell.angle_alpha   90.00
_cell.angle_beta   90.00
_cell.angle_gamma   90.00
#
_symmetry.space_group_name_H-M   'P 1'
#
loop_
_entity.id
_entity.type
_entity.pdbx_description
1 polymer ?
#
loop_
_entity_poly.entity_id
_entity_poly.type
_entity_poly.pdbx_seq_one_letter_code
_entity_poly.pdbx_strand_id
1 'polypeptide(L)'
;MKERAGRKIDAARRALDKTEARLKEQREQYGEESVEFVMPAFNRAKEAIKNAASLYETGDYQKAFEMAKDAARIAAHLKVYAPIAGKRSKVQMTDDNQLRLHILPPYKDDFKPKEKKDD
;
A
#
# COMPACT_ATOMS: atom_id res chain seq x y z
N MET A 1 -11.58 -13.45 21.72
CA MET A 1 -11.35 -12.24 20.90
C MET A 1 -9.87 -11.90 20.73
N LYS A 2 -9.07 -11.92 21.80
CA LYS A 2 -7.61 -11.73 21.76
C LYS A 2 -6.88 -12.49 20.62
N GLU A 3 -6.97 -13.82 20.56
CA GLU A 3 -6.31 -14.59 19.49
C GLU A 3 -6.77 -14.25 18.06
N ARG A 4 -7.99 -13.73 17.87
CA ARG A 4 -8.46 -13.27 16.55
C ARG A 4 -7.83 -11.93 16.18
N ALA A 5 -7.73 -11.01 17.15
CA ALA A 5 -7.08 -9.71 16.95
C ALA A 5 -5.59 -9.88 16.64
N GLY A 6 -4.86 -10.67 17.44
CA GLY A 6 -3.42 -10.93 17.22
C GLY A 6 -3.14 -11.51 15.83
N ARG A 7 -3.85 -12.57 15.44
CA ARG A 7 -3.71 -13.16 14.09
C ARG A 7 -4.01 -12.16 12.97
N LYS A 8 -4.97 -11.25 13.18
CA LYS A 8 -5.32 -10.24 12.16
C LYS A 8 -4.25 -9.17 12.04
N ILE A 9 -3.68 -8.71 13.16
CA ILE A 9 -2.55 -7.79 13.21
C ILE A 9 -1.35 -8.40 12.49
N ASP A 10 -1.00 -9.66 12.79
CA ASP A 10 0.11 -10.36 12.13
C ASP A 10 -0.12 -10.53 10.62
N ALA A 11 -1.34 -10.89 10.23
CA ALA A 11 -1.69 -11.03 8.81
C ALA A 11 -1.62 -9.69 8.06
N ALA A 12 -2.11 -8.60 8.68
CA ALA A 12 -2.01 -7.26 8.12
C ALA A 12 -0.55 -6.81 8.00
N ARG A 13 0.28 -7.11 9.02
CA ARG A 13 1.70 -6.76 9.04
C ARG A 13 2.45 -7.44 7.91
N ARG A 14 2.28 -8.77 7.78
CA ARG A 14 2.86 -9.54 6.67
C ARG A 14 2.39 -9.06 5.30
N ALA A 15 1.15 -8.60 5.17
CA ALA A 15 0.63 -8.03 3.94
C ALA A 15 1.30 -6.69 3.60
N LEU A 16 1.52 -5.83 4.60
CA LEU A 16 2.26 -4.58 4.41
C LEU A 16 3.74 -4.83 4.09
N ASP A 17 4.42 -5.76 4.76
CA ASP A 17 5.82 -6.06 4.46
C ASP A 17 6.00 -6.51 3.00
N LYS A 18 5.07 -7.33 2.48
CA LYS A 18 5.04 -7.72 1.07
C LYS A 18 4.75 -6.54 0.13
N THR A 19 3.88 -5.63 0.55
CA THR A 19 3.55 -4.42 -0.21
C THR A 19 4.77 -3.48 -0.25
N GLU A 20 5.47 -3.31 0.86
CA GLU A 20 6.69 -2.51 0.98
C GLU A 20 7.79 -3.02 0.04
N ALA A 21 8.05 -4.33 0.07
CA ALA A 21 9.03 -4.94 -0.83
C ALA A 21 8.70 -4.68 -2.30
N ARG A 22 7.42 -4.78 -2.67
CA ARG A 22 6.96 -4.51 -4.04
C ARG A 22 7.05 -3.03 -4.41
N LEU A 23 6.71 -2.12 -3.51
CA LEU A 23 6.89 -0.68 -3.73
C LEU A 23 8.37 -0.33 -3.88
N LYS A 24 9.26 -0.96 -3.10
CA LYS A 24 10.70 -0.77 -3.25
C LYS A 24 11.19 -1.24 -4.62
N GLU A 25 10.79 -2.44 -5.04
CA GLU A 25 11.12 -2.97 -6.38
C GLU A 25 10.60 -2.05 -7.49
N GLN A 26 9.39 -1.51 -7.36
CA GLN A 26 8.84 -0.57 -8.34
C GLN A 26 9.55 0.77 -8.35
N ARG A 27 9.93 1.30 -7.18
CA ARG A 27 10.73 2.51 -7.08
C ARG A 27 12.08 2.33 -7.77
N GLU A 28 12.71 1.17 -7.60
CA GLU A 28 13.98 0.81 -8.27
C GLU A 28 13.79 0.63 -9.79
N GLN A 29 12.68 0.03 -10.23
CA GLN A 29 12.45 -0.27 -11.65
C GLN A 29 11.90 0.92 -12.46
N TYR A 30 11.03 1.74 -11.88
CA TYR A 30 10.27 2.79 -12.58
C TYR A 30 10.51 4.20 -12.02
N GLY A 31 11.29 4.35 -10.94
CA GLY A 31 11.56 5.65 -10.31
C GLY A 31 10.57 6.01 -9.19
N GLU A 32 10.90 7.07 -8.45
CA GLU A 32 10.19 7.49 -7.23
C GLU A 32 8.74 7.92 -7.47
N GLU A 33 8.47 8.55 -8.61
CA GLU A 33 7.12 9.00 -9.01
C GLU A 33 6.13 7.84 -9.15
N SER A 34 6.62 6.63 -9.44
CA SER A 34 5.78 5.44 -9.59
C SER A 34 5.17 4.96 -8.27
N VAL A 35 5.72 5.38 -7.12
CA VAL A 35 5.24 4.97 -5.80
C VAL A 35 4.74 6.13 -4.95
N GLU A 36 5.06 7.38 -5.33
CA GLU A 36 4.72 8.58 -4.55
C GLU A 36 3.22 8.67 -4.22
N PHE A 37 2.34 8.33 -5.18
CA PHE A 37 0.89 8.35 -4.98
C PHE A 37 0.37 7.32 -3.98
N VAL A 38 1.07 6.18 -3.84
CA VAL A 38 0.65 5.07 -2.98
C VAL A 38 1.35 5.08 -1.62
N MET A 39 2.43 5.86 -1.48
CA MET A 39 3.18 6.02 -0.22
C MET A 39 2.34 6.60 0.93
N PRO A 40 1.47 7.62 0.77
CA PRO A 40 0.61 8.11 1.84
C PRO A 40 -0.34 7.03 2.38
N ALA A 41 -0.96 6.26 1.47
CA ALA A 41 -1.84 5.17 1.84
C ALA A 41 -1.07 4.02 2.54
N PHE A 42 0.14 3.72 2.07
CA PHE A 42 1.02 2.75 2.71
C PHE A 42 1.42 3.17 4.12
N ASN A 43 1.83 4.43 4.31
CA ASN A 43 2.19 4.99 5.62
C ASN A 43 1.00 4.95 6.59
N ARG A 44 -0.20 5.33 6.13
CA ARG A 44 -1.42 5.26 6.93
C ARG A 44 -1.75 3.83 7.36
N ALA A 45 -1.57 2.85 6.48
CA ALA A 45 -1.75 1.45 6.84
C ALA A 45 -0.71 0.99 7.87
N LYS A 46 0.55 1.41 7.75
CA LYS A 46 1.61 1.13 8.76
C LYS A 46 1.23 1.70 10.12
N GLU A 47 0.78 2.94 10.18
CA GLU A 47 0.32 3.56 11.42
C GLU A 47 -0.91 2.85 12.02
N ALA A 48 -1.87 2.46 11.18
CA ALA A 48 -3.05 1.72 11.63
C ALA A 48 -2.68 0.37 12.28
N ILE A 49 -1.67 -0.35 11.76
CA ILE A 49 -1.16 -1.58 12.39
C ILE A 49 -0.46 -1.29 13.72
N LYS A 50 0.35 -0.23 13.77
CA LYS A 50 1.03 0.18 15.02
C LYS A 50 0.01 0.52 16.11
N ASN A 51 -1.04 1.26 15.75
CA ASN A 51 -2.14 1.58 16.66
C ASN A 51 -2.94 0.33 17.05
N ALA A 52 -3.19 -0.58 16.11
CA ALA A 52 -3.82 -1.87 16.40
C ALA A 52 -3.00 -2.71 17.40
N ALA A 53 -1.68 -2.72 17.28
CA ALA A 53 -0.78 -3.40 18.21
C ALA A 53 -0.82 -2.75 19.61
N SER A 54 -0.80 -1.42 19.69
CA SER A 54 -0.94 -0.71 20.97
C SER A 54 -2.28 -1.00 21.64
N LEU A 55 -3.39 -0.97 20.89
CA LEU A 55 -4.71 -1.33 21.40
C LEU A 55 -4.80 -2.80 21.85
N TYR A 56 -4.06 -3.69 21.18
CA TYR A 56 -3.97 -5.09 21.57
C TYR A 56 -3.24 -5.25 22.91
N GLU A 57 -2.20 -4.47 23.17
CA GLU A 57 -1.46 -4.45 24.44
C GLU A 57 -2.30 -3.89 25.59
N THR A 58 -3.13 -2.86 25.32
CA THR A 58 -4.03 -2.27 26.34
C THR A 58 -5.30 -3.09 26.58
N GLY A 59 -5.49 -4.20 25.87
CA GLY A 59 -6.61 -5.12 26.04
C GLY A 59 -7.88 -4.76 25.25
N ASP A 60 -7.84 -3.71 24.43
CA ASP A 60 -8.95 -3.24 23.60
C ASP A 60 -9.01 -4.03 22.27
N TYR A 61 -9.17 -5.35 22.40
CA TYR A 61 -9.00 -6.31 21.30
C TYR A 61 -9.97 -6.12 20.13
N GLN A 62 -11.14 -5.53 20.38
CA GLN A 62 -12.13 -5.27 19.33
C GLN A 62 -11.69 -4.14 18.41
N LYS A 63 -11.26 -3.00 18.96
CA LYS A 63 -10.70 -1.90 18.16
C LYS A 63 -9.40 -2.31 17.48
N ALA A 64 -8.56 -3.08 18.16
CA ALA A 64 -7.35 -3.66 17.57
C ALA A 64 -7.65 -4.50 16.32
N PHE A 65 -8.70 -5.33 16.39
CA PHE A 65 -9.14 -6.13 15.24
C PHE A 65 -9.68 -5.27 14.09
N GLU A 66 -10.47 -4.24 14.39
CA GLU A 66 -11.01 -3.33 13.36
C GLU A 66 -9.91 -2.53 12.66
N MET A 67 -8.97 -1.96 13.41
CA MET A 67 -7.81 -1.27 12.84
C MET A 67 -6.94 -2.20 11.99
N ALA A 68 -6.70 -3.42 12.45
CA ALA A 68 -5.96 -4.42 11.66
C ALA A 68 -6.71 -4.83 10.38
N LYS A 69 -8.05 -4.86 10.42
CA LYS A 69 -8.89 -5.14 9.25
C LYS A 69 -8.80 -4.01 8.22
N ASP A 70 -8.84 -2.75 8.66
CA ASP A 70 -8.69 -1.61 7.76
C ASP A 70 -7.29 -1.53 7.16
N ALA A 71 -6.24 -1.76 7.96
CA ALA A 71 -4.88 -1.84 7.44
C ALA A 71 -4.74 -2.95 6.38
N ALA A 72 -5.32 -4.12 6.61
CA ALA A 72 -5.33 -5.22 5.64
C ALA A 72 -6.10 -4.85 4.36
N ARG A 73 -7.19 -4.09 4.45
CA ARG A 73 -7.95 -3.59 3.30
C ARG A 73 -7.11 -2.62 2.46
N ILE A 74 -6.43 -1.67 3.11
CA ILE A 74 -5.53 -0.73 2.43
C ILE A 74 -4.38 -1.49 1.76
N ALA A 75 -3.75 -2.45 2.45
CA ALA A 75 -2.70 -3.28 1.86
C ALA A 75 -3.19 -4.08 0.63
N ALA A 76 -4.41 -4.62 0.68
CA ALA A 76 -5.01 -5.33 -0.45
C ALA A 76 -5.25 -4.41 -1.65
N HIS A 77 -5.72 -3.18 -1.40
CA HIS A 77 -5.85 -2.17 -2.45
C HIS A 77 -4.48 -1.82 -3.02
N LEU A 78 -3.48 -1.51 -2.18
CA LEU A 78 -2.13 -1.18 -2.62
C LEU A 78 -1.50 -2.28 -3.49
N LYS A 79 -1.79 -3.55 -3.22
CA LYS A 79 -1.35 -4.66 -4.07
C LYS A 79 -1.90 -4.58 -5.50
N VAL A 80 -3.11 -4.07 -5.68
CA VAL A 80 -3.74 -3.83 -6.99
C VAL A 80 -3.16 -2.58 -7.66
N TYR A 81 -2.93 -1.51 -6.89
CA TYR A 81 -2.50 -0.21 -7.42
C TYR A 81 -1.02 -0.13 -7.74
N ALA A 82 -0.15 -0.76 -6.94
CA ALA A 82 1.29 -0.84 -7.14
C ALA A 82 1.65 -1.14 -8.62
N PRO A 83 1.26 -2.29 -9.22
CA PRO A 83 1.62 -2.62 -10.61
C PRO A 83 1.15 -1.62 -11.69
N ILE A 84 0.17 -0.75 -11.39
CA ILE A 84 -0.43 0.18 -12.35
C ILE A 84 0.09 1.61 -12.17
N ALA A 85 0.62 1.95 -10.98
CA ALA A 85 1.18 3.26 -10.67
C ALA A 85 2.45 3.56 -11.51
N GLY A 86 3.21 2.54 -11.90
CA GLY A 86 4.33 2.67 -12.84
C GLY A 86 3.96 2.73 -14.34
N LYS A 87 2.68 2.60 -14.71
CA LYS A 87 2.24 2.42 -16.10
C LYS A 87 1.20 3.43 -16.63
N ARG A 88 1.13 4.66 -16.09
CA ARG A 88 0.23 5.78 -16.50
C ARG A 88 -1.04 6.00 -15.65
N SER A 89 -0.99 5.74 -14.35
CA SER A 89 -2.18 5.90 -13.49
C SER A 89 -1.92 6.81 -12.29
N LYS A 90 -2.72 7.86 -12.13
CA LYS A 90 -2.82 8.60 -10.88
C LYS A 90 -3.82 7.86 -10.00
N VAL A 91 -3.34 7.30 -8.89
CA VAL A 91 -4.20 6.70 -7.88
C VAL A 91 -4.55 7.82 -6.90
N GLN A 92 -5.83 8.20 -6.84
CA GLN A 92 -6.31 9.24 -5.95
C GLN A 92 -7.14 8.60 -4.84
N MET A 93 -6.77 8.87 -3.60
CA MET A 93 -7.52 8.42 -2.43
C MET A 93 -8.68 9.41 -2.22
N THR A 94 -9.90 8.91 -2.24
CA THR A 94 -11.10 9.72 -1.99
C THR A 94 -11.40 9.81 -0.49
N ASP A 95 -12.16 10.82 -0.09
CA ASP A 95 -12.45 11.14 1.32
C ASP A 95 -13.13 10.00 2.09
N ASP A 96 -13.75 9.07 1.35
CA ASP A 96 -14.38 7.83 1.84
C ASP A 96 -13.40 6.66 2.01
N ASN A 97 -12.08 6.92 2.02
CA ASN A 97 -11.04 5.92 2.20
C ASN A 97 -10.99 4.88 1.06
N GLN A 98 -11.58 5.19 -0.09
CA GLN A 98 -11.47 4.40 -1.31
C GLN A 98 -10.26 4.87 -2.13
N LEU A 99 -9.57 3.94 -2.76
CA LEU A 99 -8.55 4.26 -3.76
C LEU A 99 -9.25 4.24 -5.12
N ARG A 100 -9.18 5.33 -5.88
CA ARG A 100 -9.71 5.42 -7.24
C ARG A 100 -8.57 5.51 -8.25
N LEU A 101 -8.65 4.69 -9.30
CA LEU A 101 -7.70 4.72 -10.41
C LEU A 101 -8.14 5.79 -11.41
N HIS A 102 -7.40 6.88 -11.53
CA HIS A 102 -7.50 7.80 -12.66
C HIS A 102 -6.40 7.46 -13.67
N ILE A 103 -6.79 6.81 -14.76
CA ILE A 103 -5.91 6.64 -15.92
C ILE A 103 -5.82 8.01 -16.59
N LEU A 104 -4.64 8.63 -16.57
CA LEU A 104 -4.44 9.90 -17.26
C LEU A 104 -4.54 9.67 -18.78
N PRO A 105 -5.17 10.57 -19.55
CA PRO A 105 -5.13 10.50 -21.01
C PRO A 105 -3.67 10.51 -21.49
N PRO A 106 -3.38 9.90 -22.65
CA PRO A 106 -2.01 9.73 -23.12
C PRO A 106 -1.33 11.09 -23.27
N TYR A 107 -0.31 11.35 -22.45
CA TYR A 107 0.72 12.32 -22.83
C TYR A 107 1.40 11.76 -24.08
N LYS A 108 1.48 12.61 -25.10
CA LYS A 108 2.29 12.40 -26.30
C LYS A 108 3.69 11.95 -25.90
N ASP A 109 4.18 10.94 -26.61
CA ASP A 109 5.56 10.46 -26.78
C ASP A 109 6.60 10.79 -25.70
N ASP A 110 7.29 9.76 -25.17
CA ASP A 110 8.71 9.76 -24.70
C ASP A 110 9.02 8.82 -23.51
N PHE A 111 8.18 7.82 -23.20
CA PHE A 111 8.64 6.73 -22.32
C PHE A 111 9.39 5.65 -23.13
N LYS A 112 10.62 5.95 -23.54
CA LYS A 112 11.56 4.91 -23.99
C LYS A 112 12.10 4.18 -22.74
N PRO A 113 11.92 2.86 -22.61
CA PRO A 113 12.61 2.11 -21.56
C PRO A 113 14.13 2.31 -21.74
N LYS A 114 14.86 2.56 -20.64
CA LYS A 114 16.32 2.55 -20.69
C LYS A 114 16.76 1.17 -21.16
N GLU A 115 17.28 1.08 -22.38
CA GLU A 115 18.00 -0.10 -22.86
C GLU A 115 19.10 -0.42 -21.84
N LYS A 116 19.06 -1.63 -21.28
CA LYS A 116 20.22 -2.20 -20.62
C LYS A 116 21.30 -2.31 -21.69
N LYS A 117 22.42 -1.61 -21.49
CA LYS A 117 23.67 -1.95 -22.18
C LYS A 117 24.23 -3.17 -21.46
N ASP A 118 24.10 -4.32 -22.08
CA ASP A 118 24.97 -5.45 -21.80
C ASP A 118 26.34 -5.12 -22.41
N ASP A 119 27.37 -5.03 -21.58
CA ASP A 119 28.79 -5.04 -21.94
C ASP A 119 29.46 -6.11 -21.07
#